data_AF-A0A3C1NIT1-F1
#
_entry.id   AF-A0A3C1NIT1-F1
#
_cell.length_a   1.000
_cell.length_b   1.000
_cell.length_c   1.000
_cell.angle_alpha   90.00
_cell.angle_beta   90.00
_cell.angle_gamma   90.00
#
_symmetry.space_group_name_H-M   'P 1'
#
loop_
_entity.id
_entity.type
_entity.pdbx_description
1 polymer ?
#
loop_
_entity_poly.entity_id
_entity_poly.type
_entity_poly.pdbx_seq_one_letter_code
_entity_poly.pdbx_strand_id
1 'polypeptide(L)'
;KRQVQEAKVWFVDLVAKRRDIDPQSIPGLTDGRIYSGRQAVELKLVDEIGDERSAVAWLHKERKVPAGLKIVDWKPETETFGLFGWLFQSLAGAVGISAERISGLVSQISATLTLDGLVSVWHPASS
;
A
#
# COMPACT_ATOMS: atom_id res chain seq x y z
N LYS A 1 -5.25 -1.23 21.13
CA LYS A 1 -3.85 -1.53 21.55
C LYS A 1 -3.42 -2.94 21.17
N ARG A 2 -4.21 -3.98 21.44
CA ARG A 2 -3.93 -5.38 21.05
C ARG A 2 -3.69 -5.57 19.54
N GLN A 3 -4.56 -5.02 18.68
CA GLN A 3 -4.41 -5.14 17.21
C GLN A 3 -3.07 -4.61 16.67
N VAL A 4 -2.56 -3.50 17.25
CA VAL A 4 -1.27 -2.92 16.85
C VAL A 4 -0.12 -3.86 17.25
N GLN A 5 -0.21 -4.51 18.40
CA GLN A 5 0.79 -5.49 18.83
C GLN A 5 0.76 -6.74 17.97
N GLU A 6 -0.43 -7.24 17.59
CA GLU A 6 -0.56 -8.36 16.66
C GLU A 6 0.03 -8.03 15.28
N ALA A 7 -0.25 -6.83 14.74
CA ALA A 7 0.31 -6.37 13.47
C ALA A 7 1.84 -6.22 13.52
N LYS A 8 2.38 -5.73 14.63
CA LYS A 8 3.83 -5.63 14.86
C LYS A 8 4.50 -7.01 14.85
N VAL A 9 3.94 -7.99 15.58
CA VAL A 9 4.45 -9.37 15.60
C VAL A 9 4.42 -9.97 14.20
N TRP A 10 3.28 -9.85 13.51
CA TRP A 10 3.13 -10.32 12.12
C TRP A 10 4.20 -9.73 11.18
N PHE A 11 4.45 -8.43 11.26
CA PHE A 11 5.44 -7.77 10.41
C PHE A 11 6.86 -8.26 10.69
N VAL A 12 7.24 -8.39 11.96
CA VAL A 12 8.57 -8.90 12.35
C VAL A 12 8.76 -10.33 11.86
N ASP A 13 7.75 -11.20 12.02
CA ASP A 13 7.78 -12.57 11.52
C ASP A 13 7.90 -12.64 9.99
N LEU A 14 7.22 -11.76 9.27
CA LEU A 14 7.32 -11.67 7.81
C LEU A 14 8.75 -11.32 7.38
N VAL A 15 9.36 -10.32 8.03
CA VAL A 15 10.73 -9.89 7.75
C VAL A 15 11.71 -11.02 8.07
N ALA A 16 11.58 -11.67 9.23
CA ALA A 16 12.41 -12.80 9.64
C ALA A 16 12.42 -13.91 8.58
N LYS A 17 11.23 -14.32 8.12
CA LYS A 17 11.06 -15.38 7.12
C LYS A 17 11.61 -15.00 5.75
N ARG A 18 11.43 -13.75 5.32
CA ARG A 18 11.86 -13.29 3.98
C ARG A 18 13.36 -13.01 3.90
N ARG A 19 13.98 -12.64 5.02
CA ARG A 19 15.41 -12.29 5.10
C ARG A 19 16.27 -13.39 5.70
N ASP A 20 15.66 -14.43 6.24
CA ASP A 20 16.34 -15.53 6.94
C ASP A 20 17.26 -15.01 8.07
N ILE A 21 16.66 -14.22 8.97
CA ILE A 21 17.34 -13.57 10.09
C ILE A 21 16.61 -13.86 11.40
N ASP A 22 17.36 -13.88 12.50
CA ASP A 22 16.79 -13.88 13.85
C ASP A 22 16.52 -12.43 14.29
N PRO A 23 15.25 -12.02 14.49
CA PRO A 23 14.94 -10.65 14.88
C PRO A 23 15.52 -10.23 16.23
N GLN A 24 15.71 -11.18 17.15
CA GLN A 24 16.26 -10.91 18.48
C GLN A 24 17.76 -10.58 18.43
N SER A 25 18.45 -11.06 17.38
CA SER A 25 19.87 -10.77 17.16
C SER A 25 20.13 -9.35 16.66
N ILE A 26 19.09 -8.63 16.19
CA ILE A 26 19.23 -7.31 15.57
C ILE A 26 18.79 -6.20 16.55
N PRO A 27 19.71 -5.32 17.00
CA PRO A 27 19.43 -4.36 18.07
C PRO A 27 18.35 -3.32 17.76
N GLY A 28 17.16 -3.52 18.33
CA GLY A 28 16.02 -2.61 18.21
C GLY A 28 15.12 -2.88 17.01
N LEU A 29 15.33 -3.99 16.28
CA LEU A 29 14.45 -4.36 15.16
C LEU A 29 13.02 -4.60 15.64
N THR A 30 12.87 -5.33 16.75
CA THR A 30 11.58 -5.56 17.40
C THR A 30 11.00 -4.31 18.03
N ASP A 31 11.76 -3.22 18.19
CA ASP A 31 11.27 -1.99 18.83
C ASP A 31 10.95 -0.88 17.83
N GLY A 32 11.16 -1.13 16.53
CA GLY A 32 10.89 -0.17 15.46
C GLY A 32 12.01 0.86 15.29
N ARG A 33 13.24 0.52 15.68
CA ARG A 33 14.41 1.40 15.49
C ARG A 33 14.63 1.70 14.00
N ILE A 34 15.00 2.95 13.71
CA ILE A 34 15.37 3.40 12.37
C ILE A 34 16.83 3.03 12.10
N TYR A 35 17.10 2.52 10.90
CA TYR A 35 18.44 2.19 10.41
C TYR A 35 18.79 3.05 9.18
N SER A 36 20.05 3.41 9.05
CA SER A 36 20.58 3.93 7.79
C SER A 36 20.69 2.81 6.74
N GLY A 37 20.76 3.16 5.46
CA GLY A 37 20.93 2.16 4.39
C GLY A 37 22.17 1.28 4.59
N ARG A 38 23.29 1.85 5.06
CA ARG A 38 24.53 1.12 5.37
C ARG A 38 24.32 0.06 6.45
N GLN A 39 23.68 0.45 7.56
CA GLN A 39 23.33 -0.49 8.63
C GLN A 39 22.35 -1.56 8.14
N ALA A 40 21.39 -1.19 7.30
CA ALA A 40 20.42 -2.13 6.76
C ALA A 40 21.08 -3.21 5.89
N VAL A 41 22.14 -2.89 5.13
CA VAL A 41 22.93 -3.91 4.41
C VAL A 41 23.67 -4.83 5.38
N GLU A 42 24.39 -4.24 6.35
CA GLU A 42 25.16 -5.00 7.36
C GLU A 42 24.27 -5.97 8.16
N LEU A 43 23.05 -5.53 8.50
CA LEU A 43 22.05 -6.32 9.23
C LEU A 43 21.21 -7.21 8.32
N LYS A 44 21.52 -7.29 7.02
CA LYS A 44 20.75 -8.03 6.01
C LYS A 44 19.27 -7.64 5.94
N LEU A 45 18.91 -6.42 6.29
CA LEU A 45 17.55 -5.90 6.12
C LEU A 45 17.25 -5.50 4.66
N VAL A 46 18.28 -5.13 3.90
CA VAL A 46 18.23 -4.91 2.45
C VAL A 46 19.35 -5.68 1.76
N ASP A 47 19.25 -5.87 0.44
CA ASP A 47 20.25 -6.60 -0.34
C ASP A 47 21.42 -5.72 -0.76
N GLU A 48 21.13 -4.51 -1.26
CA GLU A 48 22.12 -3.57 -1.79
C GLU A 48 21.62 -2.13 -1.69
N ILE A 49 22.54 -1.16 -1.76
CA ILE A 49 22.24 0.27 -1.86
C ILE A 49 22.51 0.72 -3.28
N GLY A 50 21.52 1.34 -3.92
CA GLY A 50 21.65 1.88 -5.27
C GLY A 50 20.55 2.87 -5.62
N ASP A 51 20.63 3.41 -6.83
CA ASP A 51 19.61 4.26 -7.44
C ASP A 51 18.64 3.44 -8.32
N GLU A 52 17.73 4.13 -9.00
CA GLU A 52 16.78 3.49 -9.92
C GLU A 52 17.48 2.71 -11.04
N ARG A 53 18.59 3.24 -11.58
CA ARG A 53 19.37 2.56 -12.62
C ARG A 53 19.92 1.23 -12.11
N SER A 54 20.39 1.23 -10.86
CA SER A 54 20.87 0.03 -10.17
C SER A 54 19.76 -1.00 -10.00
N ALA A 55 18.55 -0.57 -9.64
CA ALA A 55 17.38 -1.45 -9.52
C ALA A 55 16.95 -2.06 -10.87
N VAL A 56 16.95 -1.27 -11.95
CA VAL A 56 16.65 -1.77 -13.31
C VAL A 56 17.70 -2.79 -13.76
N ALA A 57 18.98 -2.51 -13.51
CA ALA A 57 20.06 -3.45 -13.82
C ALA A 57 19.93 -4.76 -13.03
N TRP A 58 19.55 -4.68 -11.75
CA TRP A 58 19.26 -5.85 -10.92
C TRP A 58 18.08 -6.68 -11.46
N LEU A 59 17.00 -6.04 -11.90
CA LEU A 59 15.85 -6.75 -12.52
C LEU A 59 16.26 -7.50 -13.79
N HIS A 60 17.09 -6.89 -14.63
CA HIS A 60 17.61 -7.55 -15.82
C HIS A 60 18.49 -8.76 -15.45
N LYS A 61 19.42 -8.58 -14.51
CA LYS A 61 20.39 -9.61 -14.10
C LYS A 61 19.76 -10.76 -13.31
N GLU A 62 19.01 -10.46 -12.26
CA GLU A 62 18.54 -11.42 -11.26
C GLU A 62 17.13 -11.93 -11.52
N ARG A 63 16.34 -11.21 -12.34
CA ARG A 63 14.95 -11.58 -12.68
C ARG A 63 14.73 -11.81 -14.17
N LYS A 64 15.77 -11.67 -15.00
CA LYS A 64 15.73 -11.87 -16.47
C LYS A 64 14.67 -11.01 -17.15
N VAL A 65 14.40 -9.83 -16.60
CA VAL A 65 13.49 -8.86 -17.20
C VAL A 65 14.14 -8.28 -18.47
N PRO A 66 13.45 -8.25 -19.64
CA PRO A 66 14.02 -7.71 -20.86
C PRO A 66 14.51 -6.27 -20.72
N ALA A 67 15.66 -5.96 -21.33
CA ALA A 67 16.16 -4.60 -21.40
C ALA A 67 15.29 -3.74 -22.33
N GLY A 68 15.22 -2.43 -22.05
CA GLY A 68 14.52 -1.46 -22.91
C GLY A 68 13.01 -1.39 -22.72
N LEU A 69 12.46 -2.05 -21.69
CA LEU A 69 11.05 -1.87 -21.33
C LEU A 69 10.78 -0.42 -20.93
N LYS A 70 9.61 0.09 -21.33
CA LYS A 70 9.14 1.41 -20.91
C LYS A 70 8.82 1.38 -19.42
N ILE A 71 9.53 2.19 -18.64
CA ILE A 71 9.21 2.45 -17.23
C ILE A 71 8.00 3.39 -17.20
N VAL A 72 6.94 2.99 -16.50
CA VAL A 72 5.70 3.76 -16.38
C VAL A 72 5.50 4.10 -14.92
N ASP A 73 5.59 5.39 -14.59
CA ASP A 73 5.23 5.90 -13.28
C ASP A 73 3.71 5.94 -13.16
N TRP A 74 3.16 4.98 -12.43
CA TRP A 74 1.74 4.99 -12.10
C TRP A 74 1.49 5.83 -10.85
N LYS A 75 0.57 6.78 -10.96
CA LYS A 75 0.04 7.54 -9.82
C LYS A 75 -1.47 7.31 -9.77
N PRO A 76 -2.04 7.08 -8.58
CA PRO A 76 -3.49 6.98 -8.46
C PRO A 76 -4.10 8.29 -8.96
N GLU A 77 -5.10 8.18 -9.84
CA GLU A 77 -5.89 9.33 -10.23
C GLU A 77 -6.67 9.79 -9.00
N THR A 78 -6.46 11.03 -8.58
CA THR A 78 -7.32 11.64 -7.58
C THR A 78 -8.67 11.84 -8.24
N GLU A 79 -9.67 11.06 -7.81
CA GLU A 79 -11.09 11.21 -8.17
C GLU A 79 -11.50 12.67 -8.01
N THR A 80 -11.36 13.44 -9.08
CA THR A 80 -11.74 14.83 -9.10
C THR A 80 -13.22 14.82 -9.41
N PHE A 81 -14.03 15.33 -8.50
CA PHE A 81 -15.48 15.46 -8.66
C PHE A 81 -15.77 16.34 -9.88
N GLY A 82 -15.79 15.72 -11.06
CA GLY A 82 -15.82 16.38 -12.35
C GLY A 82 -17.24 16.77 -12.77
N LEU A 83 -17.38 17.12 -14.05
CA LEU A 83 -18.65 17.54 -14.66
C LEU A 83 -19.78 16.52 -14.45
N PHE A 84 -19.46 15.22 -14.43
CA PHE A 84 -20.42 14.16 -14.15
C PHE A 84 -20.91 14.16 -12.69
N GLY A 85 -20.01 14.40 -11.72
CA GLY A 85 -20.39 14.57 -10.32
C GLY A 85 -21.29 15.79 -10.12
N TRP A 86 -20.96 16.91 -10.78
CA TRP A 86 -21.79 18.12 -10.75
C TRP A 86 -23.16 17.91 -11.40
N LEU A 87 -23.23 17.23 -12.55
CA LEU A 87 -24.48 16.91 -13.23
C LEU A 87 -25.35 15.97 -12.38
N PHE A 88 -24.74 14.94 -11.80
CA PHE A 88 -25.44 14.00 -10.93
C PHE A 88 -26.01 14.69 -9.68
N GLN A 89 -25.24 15.60 -9.05
CA GLN A 89 -25.73 16.38 -7.92
C GLN A 89 -26.85 17.35 -8.32
N SER A 90 -26.77 17.95 -9.51
CA SER A 90 -27.82 18.83 -10.04
C SER A 90 -29.13 18.07 -10.31
N LEU A 91 -29.04 16.88 -10.91
CA LEU A 91 -30.20 16.02 -11.15
C LEU A 91 -30.79 15.47 -9.85
N ALA A 92 -29.96 15.02 -8.91
CA ALA A 92 -30.41 14.54 -7.60
C ALA A 92 -31.18 15.63 -6.84
N GLY A 93 -30.68 16.88 -6.85
CA GLY A 93 -31.39 18.03 -6.31
C GLY A 93 -32.73 18.29 -6.99
N ALA A 94 -32.80 18.16 -8.32
CA ALA A 94 -34.03 18.37 -9.09
C ALA A 94 -35.13 17.31 -8.82
N VAL A 95 -34.76 16.07 -8.51
CA VAL A 95 -35.70 15.00 -8.14
C VAL A 95 -35.92 14.87 -6.63
N GLY A 96 -35.41 15.82 -5.83
CA GLY A 96 -35.63 15.87 -4.38
C GLY A 96 -34.80 14.86 -3.58
N ILE A 97 -33.78 14.25 -4.18
CA ILE A 97 -32.85 13.37 -3.50
C ILE A 97 -31.75 14.23 -2.88
N SER A 98 -31.82 14.44 -1.56
CA SER A 98 -30.84 15.25 -0.84
C SER A 98 -29.49 14.53 -0.71
N ALA A 99 -28.41 15.31 -0.69
CA ALA A 99 -27.05 14.81 -0.46
C ALA A 99 -26.93 14.01 0.84
N GLU A 100 -27.72 14.36 1.87
CA GLU A 100 -27.75 13.65 3.15
C GLU A 100 -28.31 12.23 3.03
N ARG A 101 -29.32 12.00 2.17
CA ARG A 101 -29.85 10.65 1.91
C ARG A 101 -28.88 9.80 1.11
N ILE A 102 -28.20 10.39 0.13
CA ILE A 102 -27.15 9.70 -0.65
C ILE A 102 -25.98 9.35 0.27
N SER A 103 -25.52 10.29 1.09
CA SER A 103 -24.45 10.05 2.07
C SER A 103 -24.84 8.98 3.11
N GLY A 104 -26.09 8.97 3.56
CA GLY A 104 -26.62 7.91 4.44
C GLY A 104 -26.60 6.52 3.80
N LEU A 105 -26.92 6.43 2.51
CA LEU A 105 -26.88 5.16 1.76
C LEU A 105 -25.43 4.71 1.48
N VAL A 106 -24.57 5.64 1.07
CA VAL A 106 -23.14 5.37 0.79
C VAL A 106 -22.41 4.98 2.06
N SER A 107 -22.67 5.62 3.21
CA SER A 107 -22.04 5.25 4.48
C SER A 107 -22.46 3.85 4.97
N GLN A 108 -23.72 3.43 4.74
CA GLN A 108 -24.18 2.08 5.04
C GLN A 108 -23.50 1.02 4.15
N ILE A 109 -23.26 1.33 2.87
CA ILE A 109 -22.56 0.45 1.92
C ILE A 109 -21.05 0.45 2.16
N SER A 110 -20.45 1.58 2.51
CA SER A 110 -19.01 1.65 2.85
C SER A 110 -18.72 0.96 4.16
N ALA A 111 -19.61 1.01 5.16
CA ALA A 111 -19.42 0.30 6.43
C ALA A 111 -19.29 -1.22 6.24
N THR A 112 -19.93 -1.81 5.23
CA THR A 112 -19.80 -3.24 4.91
C THR A 112 -18.51 -3.55 4.13
N LEU A 113 -17.97 -2.59 3.38
CA LEU A 113 -16.67 -2.70 2.66
C LEU A 113 -15.45 -2.46 3.57
N THR A 114 -15.61 -1.78 4.71
CA THR A 114 -14.52 -1.52 5.67
C THR A 114 -14.14 -2.72 6.55
N LEU A 115 -14.79 -3.88 6.36
CA LEU A 115 -14.69 -5.01 7.28
C LEU A 115 -13.55 -6.03 7.01
N ASP A 116 -12.73 -5.83 5.98
CA ASP A 116 -11.52 -6.66 5.78
C ASP A 116 -10.36 -6.14 6.65
N GLY A 117 -10.34 -6.57 7.92
CA GLY A 117 -9.22 -6.36 8.83
C GLY A 117 -7.94 -7.09 8.40
N LEU A 118 -6.79 -6.66 8.95
CA LEU A 118 -5.38 -7.17 8.88
C LEU A 118 -4.79 -7.60 7.53
N VAL A 119 -5.58 -7.81 6.48
CA VAL A 119 -5.16 -8.22 5.14
C VAL A 119 -5.90 -7.35 4.15
N SER A 120 -5.19 -6.43 3.51
CA SER A 120 -5.73 -5.68 2.38
C SER A 120 -5.75 -6.59 1.14
N VAL A 121 -6.93 -7.09 0.76
CA VAL A 121 -7.14 -7.69 -0.56
C VAL A 121 -7.36 -6.56 -1.56
N TRP A 122 -6.65 -6.61 -2.69
CA TRP A 122 -6.83 -5.64 -3.76
C TRP A 122 -8.18 -5.87 -4.46
N HIS A 123 -9.03 -4.84 -4.47
CA HIS A 123 -10.31 -4.85 -5.16
C HIS A 123 -10.20 -3.94 -6.39
N PRO A 124 -10.16 -4.47 -7.63
CA PRO A 124 -10.28 -3.64 -8.81
C PRO A 124 -11.68 -3.02 -8.85
N ALA A 125 -11.76 -1.72 -9.13
CA ALA A 125 -13.02 -1.12 -9.57
C ALA A 125 -13.38 -1.75 -10.93
N SER A 126 -14.45 -2.54 -10.96
CA SER A 126 -15.04 -3.00 -12.22
C SER A 126 -15.65 -1.79 -12.94
N SER A 127 -15.29 -1.66 -14.21
CA SER A 127 -15.73 -0.62 -15.16
C SER A 127 -17.24 -0.46 -15.25
#